data_AF-A0A4Q0S2A9-F1
#
_entry.id   AF-A0A4Q0S2A9-F1
#
_cell.length_a   1.000
_cell.length_b   1.000
_cell.length_c   1.000
_cell.angle_alpha   90.00
_cell.angle_beta   90.00
_cell.angle_gamma   90.00
#
_symmetry.space_group_name_H-M   'P 1'
#
loop_
_entity.id
_entity.type
_entity.pdbx_description
1 polymer ?
#
loop_
_entity_poly.entity_id
_entity_poly.type
_entity_poly.pdbx_seq_one_letter_code
_entity_poly.pdbx_strand_id
1 'polypeptide(L)'
;MLNERKAEAQSSLDKARAAQQRFFLESDVRNDDAITTLENAVDAATLRLSSLSDACAALAAQIVDAEQKLGTETEREEREAAAEEIMAMADALQEGLESVLRGLRSLVETLVPIEDLSLETFNFGNFLRKTAREIELAGGITPSLLRGLAGAVERGEAKIPRRPA
;
A
#
# COMPACT_ATOMS: atom_id res chain seq x y z
N MET A 1 19.09 14.71 17.58
CA MET A 1 18.71 16.00 18.20
C MET A 1 17.75 15.89 19.40
N LEU A 2 16.48 15.45 19.28
CA LEU A 2 15.55 15.46 20.43
C LEU A 2 15.93 14.41 21.52
N ASN A 3 16.28 13.19 21.11
CA ASN A 3 16.77 12.14 22.01
C ASN A 3 18.11 12.50 22.68
N GLU A 4 19.00 13.18 21.95
CA GLU A 4 20.26 13.71 22.51
C GLU A 4 19.96 14.74 23.59
N ARG A 5 19.03 15.69 23.35
CA ARG A 5 18.59 16.66 24.35
C ARG A 5 17.93 16.01 25.57
N LYS A 6 17.19 14.92 25.39
CA LYS A 6 16.63 14.13 26.49
C LYS A 6 17.74 13.47 27.32
N ALA A 7 18.75 12.90 26.67
CA ALA A 7 19.92 12.32 27.35
C ALA A 7 20.72 13.38 28.12
N GLU A 8 20.90 14.56 27.55
CA GLU A 8 21.51 15.71 28.23
C GLU A 8 20.69 16.16 29.45
N ALA A 9 19.36 16.24 29.32
CA ALA A 9 18.48 16.59 30.44
C ALA A 9 18.51 15.56 31.58
N GLN A 10 18.61 14.26 31.25
CA GLN A 10 18.82 13.20 32.23
C GLN A 10 20.15 13.40 32.97
N SER A 11 21.24 13.64 32.22
CA SER A 11 22.55 13.94 32.79
C SER A 11 22.53 15.17 33.72
N SER A 12 21.80 16.22 33.35
CA SER A 12 21.60 17.41 34.19
C SER A 12 20.83 17.11 35.48
N LEU A 13 19.77 16.28 35.41
CA LEU A 13 19.02 15.85 36.60
C LEU A 13 19.88 15.01 37.54
N ASP A 14 20.67 14.08 37.01
CA ASP A 14 21.57 13.23 37.79
C ASP A 14 22.61 14.07 38.53
N LYS A 15 23.17 15.10 37.87
CA LYS A 15 24.10 16.07 38.48
C LYS A 15 23.43 16.89 39.57
N ALA A 16 22.20 17.39 39.35
CA ALA A 16 21.46 18.17 40.34
C ALA A 16 21.16 17.34 41.60
N ARG A 17 20.74 16.07 41.42
CA ARG A 17 20.52 15.13 42.52
C ARG A 17 21.80 14.79 43.28
N ALA A 18 22.90 14.55 42.57
CA ALA A 18 24.19 14.30 43.21
C ALA A 18 24.69 15.51 44.04
N ALA A 19 24.50 16.73 43.53
CA ALA A 19 24.84 17.96 44.26
C ALA A 19 23.96 18.12 45.52
N GLN A 20 22.66 17.85 45.41
CA GLN A 20 21.73 17.89 46.53
C GLN A 20 22.07 16.85 47.61
N GLN A 21 22.34 15.60 47.23
CA GLN A 21 22.74 14.54 48.16
C GLN A 21 24.04 14.87 48.88
N ARG A 22 25.03 15.39 48.14
CA ARG A 22 26.30 15.80 48.72
C ARG A 22 26.14 16.93 49.74
N PHE A 23 25.30 17.92 49.44
CA PHE A 23 24.99 19.00 50.38
C PHE A 23 24.38 18.47 51.68
N PHE A 24 23.41 17.56 51.61
CA PHE A 24 22.80 16.96 52.81
C PHE A 24 23.75 16.08 53.64
N LEU A 25 24.81 15.54 53.04
CA LEU A 25 25.82 14.71 53.74
C LEU A 25 26.97 15.54 54.33
N GLU A 26 27.35 16.65 53.69
CA GLU A 26 28.59 17.39 53.99
C GLU A 26 28.36 18.76 54.66
N SER A 27 27.14 19.31 54.66
CA SER A 27 26.87 20.71 55.07
C SER A 27 25.92 20.86 56.27
N ASP A 28 25.88 22.06 56.87
CA ASP A 28 24.92 22.40 57.91
C ASP A 28 23.50 22.47 57.34
N VAL A 29 22.65 21.55 57.76
CA VAL A 29 21.28 21.32 57.29
C VAL A 29 20.33 22.48 57.65
N ARG A 30 20.82 23.53 58.32
CA ARG A 30 20.06 24.73 58.71
C ARG A 30 20.15 25.88 57.70
N ASN A 31 20.83 25.69 56.57
CA ASN A 31 20.92 26.70 55.51
C ASN A 31 19.77 26.54 54.50
N ASP A 32 18.61 27.09 54.86
CA ASP A 32 17.36 26.98 54.09
C ASP A 32 17.46 27.58 52.68
N ASP A 33 18.28 28.62 52.49
CA ASP A 33 18.50 29.24 51.17
C ASP A 33 19.23 28.30 50.20
N ALA A 34 20.23 27.57 50.70
CA ALA A 34 20.97 26.59 49.91
C ALA A 34 20.12 25.36 49.59
N ILE A 35 19.28 24.92 50.53
CA ILE A 35 18.31 23.84 50.32
C ILE A 35 17.33 24.23 49.21
N THR A 36 16.71 25.40 49.33
CA THR A 36 15.75 25.93 48.34
C THR A 36 16.37 26.03 46.94
N THR A 37 17.62 26.47 46.85
CA THR A 37 18.35 26.58 45.57
C THR A 37 18.56 25.21 44.91
N LEU A 38 18.93 24.19 45.69
CA LEU A 38 19.16 22.83 45.19
C LEU A 38 17.84 22.15 44.80
N GLU A 39 16.78 22.34 45.57
CA GLU A 39 15.42 21.87 45.25
C GLU A 39 14.93 22.47 43.94
N ASN A 40 15.03 23.79 43.77
CA ASN A 40 14.66 24.47 42.52
C ASN A 40 15.47 23.94 41.30
N ALA A 41 16.75 23.62 41.49
CA ALA A 41 17.58 23.06 40.42
C ALA A 41 17.13 21.64 40.02
N VAL A 42 16.78 20.80 41.00
CA VAL A 42 16.22 19.46 40.76
C VAL A 42 14.85 19.55 40.08
N ASP A 43 13.99 20.46 40.52
CA ASP A 43 12.66 20.67 39.95
C ASP A 43 12.73 21.16 38.50
N ALA A 44 13.60 22.15 38.23
CA ALA A 44 13.83 22.65 36.88
C ALA A 44 14.37 21.55 35.94
N ALA A 45 15.32 20.74 36.42
CA ALA A 45 15.86 19.62 35.65
C ALA A 45 14.82 18.52 35.42
N THR A 46 13.98 18.23 36.43
CA THR A 46 12.88 17.26 36.34
C THR A 46 11.84 17.70 35.32
N LEU A 47 11.40 18.96 35.38
CA LEU A 47 10.43 19.52 34.43
C LEU A 47 10.98 19.50 32.99
N ARG A 48 12.25 19.85 32.81
CA ARG A 48 12.91 19.78 31.50
C ARG A 48 12.99 18.35 30.96
N LEU A 49 13.33 17.37 31.79
CA LEU A 49 13.36 15.97 31.37
C LEU A 49 11.95 15.44 31.05
N SER A 50 10.94 15.80 31.85
CA SER A 50 9.54 15.42 31.61
C SER A 50 9.04 15.96 30.28
N SER A 51 9.15 17.28 30.07
CA SER A 51 8.71 17.91 28.82
C SER A 51 9.40 17.35 27.57
N LEU A 52 10.70 17.06 27.64
CA LEU A 52 11.41 16.40 26.54
C LEU A 52 10.98 14.95 26.34
N SER A 53 10.65 14.24 27.42
CA SER A 53 10.12 12.87 27.34
C SER A 53 8.74 12.84 26.68
N ASP A 54 7.87 13.78 27.04
CA ASP A 54 6.54 13.93 26.45
C ASP A 54 6.65 14.29 24.96
N ALA A 55 7.56 15.20 24.60
CA ALA A 55 7.84 15.55 23.21
C ALA A 55 8.36 14.35 22.40
N CYS A 56 9.28 13.56 22.97
CA CYS A 56 9.75 12.31 22.34
C CYS A 56 8.61 11.31 22.12
N ALA A 57 7.71 11.15 23.10
CA ALA A 57 6.58 10.24 23.00
C ALA A 57 5.57 10.69 21.93
N ALA A 58 5.27 12.00 21.88
CA ALA A 58 4.41 12.57 20.87
C ALA A 58 4.99 12.40 19.45
N LEU A 59 6.31 12.61 19.28
CA LEU A 59 6.98 12.40 18.01
C LEU A 59 6.96 10.93 17.58
N ALA A 60 7.21 10.00 18.51
CA ALA A 60 7.13 8.56 18.22
C ALA A 60 5.72 8.16 17.77
N ALA A 61 4.67 8.69 18.41
CA ALA A 61 3.29 8.45 17.99
C ALA A 61 3.00 9.01 16.59
N GLN A 62 3.51 10.21 16.27
CA GLN A 62 3.38 10.79 14.93
C GLN A 62 4.12 9.98 13.86
N ILE A 63 5.29 9.42 14.18
CA ILE A 63 6.04 8.55 13.27
C ILE A 63 5.22 7.29 12.97
N VAL A 64 4.69 6.62 13.99
CA VAL A 64 3.86 5.41 13.81
C VAL A 64 2.61 5.71 12.97
N ASP A 65 1.92 6.81 13.23
CA ASP A 65 0.76 7.24 12.42
C ASP A 65 1.16 7.53 10.96
N ALA A 66 2.29 8.21 10.74
CA ALA A 66 2.80 8.47 9.40
C ALA A 66 3.20 7.19 8.66
N GLU A 67 3.88 6.26 9.32
CA GLU A 67 4.25 4.95 8.76
C GLU A 67 3.00 4.13 8.40
N GLN A 68 1.97 4.15 9.24
CA GLN A 68 0.70 3.48 8.95
C GLN A 68 -0.02 4.10 7.75
N LYS A 69 -0.04 5.43 7.65
CA LYS A 69 -0.61 6.15 6.49
C LYS A 69 0.16 5.84 5.21
N LEU A 70 1.50 5.84 5.27
CA LEU A 70 2.33 5.47 4.14
C LEU A 70 2.06 4.04 3.68
N GLY A 71 2.01 3.08 4.61
CA GLY A 71 1.69 1.69 4.27
C GLY A 71 0.31 1.55 3.60
N THR A 72 -0.69 2.24 4.12
CA THR A 72 -2.05 2.25 3.53
C THR A 72 -2.05 2.84 2.12
N GLU A 73 -1.30 3.91 1.89
CA GLU A 73 -1.21 4.56 0.59
C GLU A 73 -0.44 3.70 -0.42
N THR A 74 0.67 3.07 -0.02
CA THR A 74 1.39 2.13 -0.86
C THR A 74 0.51 0.96 -1.27
N GLU A 75 -0.25 0.36 -0.35
CA GLU A 75 -1.21 -0.70 -0.69
C GLU A 75 -2.35 -0.22 -1.61
N ARG A 76 -2.74 1.06 -1.51
CA ARG A 76 -3.73 1.66 -2.42
C ARG A 76 -3.17 1.81 -3.83
N GLU A 77 -1.96 2.38 -3.95
CA GLU A 77 -1.26 2.55 -5.23
C GLU A 77 -0.99 1.20 -5.93
N GLU A 78 -0.55 0.19 -5.18
CA GLU A 78 -0.34 -1.17 -5.72
C GLU A 78 -1.63 -1.79 -6.27
N ARG A 79 -2.75 -1.59 -5.59
CA ARG A 79 -4.07 -2.07 -6.05
C ARG A 79 -4.55 -1.31 -7.28
N GLU A 80 -4.37 0.00 -7.32
CA GLU A 80 -4.73 0.84 -8.46
C GLU A 80 -3.95 0.43 -9.70
N ALA A 81 -2.62 0.31 -9.60
CA ALA A 81 -1.77 -0.14 -10.70
C ALA A 81 -2.15 -1.56 -11.19
N ALA A 82 -2.42 -2.49 -10.28
CA ALA A 82 -2.86 -3.83 -10.64
C ALA A 82 -4.23 -3.83 -11.34
N ALA A 83 -5.17 -2.98 -10.88
CA ALA A 83 -6.48 -2.84 -11.51
C ALA A 83 -6.35 -2.27 -12.93
N GLU A 84 -5.52 -1.25 -13.13
CA GLU A 84 -5.21 -0.69 -14.45
C GLU A 84 -4.64 -1.74 -15.42
N GLU A 85 -3.71 -2.57 -14.96
CA GLU A 85 -3.16 -3.67 -15.76
C GLU A 85 -4.23 -4.68 -16.17
N ILE A 86 -5.11 -5.07 -15.25
CA ILE A 86 -6.21 -6.00 -15.55
C ILE A 86 -7.19 -5.39 -16.55
N MET A 87 -7.50 -4.09 -16.43
CA MET A 87 -8.34 -3.38 -17.41
C MET A 87 -7.70 -3.38 -18.79
N ALA A 88 -6.41 -3.03 -18.88
CA ALA A 88 -5.67 -3.04 -20.14
C ALA A 88 -5.66 -4.44 -20.78
N MET A 89 -5.49 -5.50 -19.98
CA MET A 89 -5.59 -6.88 -20.47
C MET A 89 -7.00 -7.23 -20.96
N ALA A 90 -8.05 -6.75 -20.30
CA ALA A 90 -9.43 -6.97 -20.71
C ALA A 90 -9.73 -6.31 -22.06
N ASP A 91 -9.24 -5.09 -22.26
CA ASP A 91 -9.41 -4.35 -23.51
C ASP A 91 -8.62 -4.99 -24.65
N ALA A 92 -7.35 -5.33 -24.42
CA ALA A 92 -6.53 -6.03 -25.40
C ALA A 92 -7.12 -7.40 -25.80
N LEU A 93 -7.67 -8.14 -24.83
CA LEU A 93 -8.36 -9.39 -25.09
C LEU A 93 -9.61 -9.16 -25.95
N GLN A 94 -10.42 -8.15 -25.64
CA GLN A 94 -11.62 -7.85 -26.39
C GLN A 94 -11.30 -7.46 -27.85
N GLU A 95 -10.33 -6.58 -28.06
CA GLU A 95 -9.86 -6.21 -29.40
C GLU A 95 -9.34 -7.43 -30.18
N GLY A 96 -8.56 -8.29 -29.51
CA GLY A 96 -8.05 -9.54 -30.08
C GLY A 96 -9.17 -10.49 -30.53
N LEU A 97 -10.19 -10.67 -29.69
CA LEU A 97 -11.35 -11.50 -30.01
C LEU A 97 -12.15 -10.93 -31.18
N GLU A 98 -12.38 -9.61 -31.22
CA GLU A 98 -13.05 -8.94 -32.34
C GLU A 98 -12.29 -9.08 -33.66
N SER A 99 -10.96 -8.99 -33.61
CA SER A 99 -10.09 -9.20 -34.77
C SER A 99 -10.19 -10.64 -35.30
N VAL A 100 -10.12 -11.64 -34.41
CA VAL A 100 -10.27 -13.06 -34.78
C VAL A 100 -11.64 -13.33 -35.38
N LEU A 101 -12.72 -12.80 -34.78
CA LEU A 101 -14.08 -12.94 -35.30
C LEU A 101 -14.22 -12.38 -36.72
N ARG A 102 -13.61 -11.23 -36.98
CA ARG A 102 -13.60 -10.63 -38.32
C ARG A 102 -12.89 -11.53 -39.32
N GLY A 103 -11.75 -12.11 -38.95
CA GLY A 103 -11.01 -13.06 -39.78
C GLY A 103 -11.81 -14.32 -40.08
N LEU A 104 -12.45 -14.91 -39.07
CA LEU A 104 -13.30 -16.11 -39.24
C LEU A 104 -14.49 -15.84 -40.15
N ARG A 105 -15.18 -14.71 -39.98
CA ARG A 105 -16.32 -14.32 -40.83
C ARG A 105 -15.90 -14.11 -42.29
N SER A 106 -14.78 -13.42 -42.52
CA SER A 106 -14.25 -13.21 -43.87
C SER A 106 -13.85 -14.54 -44.55
N LEU A 107 -13.28 -15.48 -43.78
CA LEU A 107 -12.96 -16.80 -44.30
C LEU A 107 -14.23 -17.59 -44.65
N VAL A 108 -15.26 -17.53 -43.81
CA VAL A 108 -16.57 -18.12 -44.11
C VAL A 108 -17.16 -17.53 -45.39
N GLU A 109 -17.15 -16.21 -45.54
CA GLU A 109 -17.63 -15.52 -46.76
C GLU A 109 -16.90 -15.99 -48.03
N THR A 110 -15.59 -16.27 -47.92
CA THR A 110 -14.79 -16.80 -49.02
C THR A 110 -15.16 -18.24 -49.38
N LEU A 111 -15.66 -19.02 -48.43
CA LEU A 111 -16.09 -20.41 -48.64
C LEU A 111 -17.51 -20.53 -49.19
N VAL A 112 -18.39 -19.55 -48.95
CA VAL A 112 -19.79 -19.59 -49.40
C VAL A 112 -19.94 -19.95 -50.89
N PRO A 113 -19.16 -19.39 -51.84
CA PRO A 113 -19.31 -19.73 -53.26
C PRO A 113 -18.92 -21.18 -53.61
N ILE A 114 -18.17 -21.86 -52.74
CA ILE A 114 -17.63 -23.19 -52.98
C ILE A 114 -18.13 -24.25 -51.97
N GLU A 115 -19.01 -23.88 -51.05
CA GLU A 115 -19.42 -24.77 -49.96
C GLU A 115 -20.16 -26.03 -50.46
N ASP A 116 -20.90 -25.92 -51.56
CA ASP A 116 -21.63 -27.03 -52.18
C ASP A 116 -20.78 -27.92 -53.09
N LEU A 117 -19.53 -27.54 -53.37
CA LEU A 117 -18.65 -28.30 -54.27
C LEU A 117 -18.15 -29.60 -53.64
N SER A 118 -18.03 -29.66 -52.31
CA SER A 118 -17.63 -30.87 -51.61
C SER A 118 -18.08 -30.87 -50.15
N LEU A 119 -18.28 -32.06 -49.59
CA LEU A 119 -18.62 -32.23 -48.18
C LEU A 119 -17.57 -31.63 -47.24
N GLU A 120 -16.29 -31.73 -47.61
CA GLU A 120 -15.18 -31.17 -46.85
C GLU A 120 -15.26 -29.64 -46.75
N THR A 121 -15.61 -28.99 -47.87
CA THR A 121 -15.73 -27.53 -47.95
C THR A 121 -16.92 -27.03 -47.12
N PHE A 122 -18.06 -27.72 -47.22
CA PHE A 122 -19.23 -27.51 -46.35
C PHE A 122 -18.89 -27.69 -44.87
N ASN A 123 -18.20 -28.77 -44.51
CA ASN A 123 -17.81 -29.06 -43.13
C ASN A 123 -16.86 -28.00 -42.58
N PHE A 124 -15.92 -27.51 -43.39
CA PHE A 124 -15.00 -26.45 -42.99
C PHE A 124 -15.73 -25.12 -42.74
N GLY A 125 -16.63 -24.71 -43.64
CA GLY A 125 -17.47 -23.52 -43.44
C GLY A 125 -18.35 -23.60 -42.18
N ASN A 126 -18.90 -24.79 -41.89
CA ASN A 126 -19.64 -25.03 -40.65
C ASN A 126 -18.78 -25.00 -39.40
N PHE A 127 -17.57 -25.56 -39.46
CA PHE A 127 -16.60 -25.49 -38.37
C PHE A 127 -16.29 -24.03 -38.02
N LEU A 128 -15.93 -23.21 -39.00
CA LEU A 128 -15.61 -21.80 -38.78
C LEU A 128 -16.79 -21.02 -38.18
N ARG A 129 -18.02 -21.26 -38.65
CA ARG A 129 -19.24 -20.65 -38.09
C ARG A 129 -19.46 -21.04 -36.62
N LYS A 130 -19.24 -22.31 -36.26
CA LYS A 130 -19.35 -22.77 -34.87
C LYS A 130 -18.28 -22.12 -33.99
N THR A 131 -17.04 -22.13 -34.45
CA THR A 131 -15.91 -21.50 -33.74
C THR A 131 -16.15 -20.00 -33.52
N ALA A 132 -16.64 -19.29 -34.54
CA ALA A 132 -16.98 -17.87 -34.41
C ALA A 132 -18.06 -17.63 -33.33
N ARG A 133 -19.10 -18.47 -33.26
CA ARG A 133 -20.13 -18.37 -32.21
C ARG A 133 -19.59 -18.63 -30.81
N GLU A 134 -18.70 -19.62 -30.65
CA GLU A 134 -18.07 -19.90 -29.36
C GLU A 134 -17.19 -18.74 -28.90
N ILE A 135 -16.43 -18.14 -29.82
CA ILE A 135 -15.61 -16.96 -29.54
C ILE A 135 -16.48 -15.74 -29.21
N GLU A 136 -17.59 -15.51 -29.91
CA GLU A 136 -18.56 -14.45 -29.59
C GLU A 136 -19.09 -14.60 -28.16
N LEU A 137 -19.47 -15.82 -27.77
CA LEU A 137 -19.95 -16.09 -26.42
C LEU A 137 -18.86 -15.81 -25.37
N ALA A 138 -17.64 -16.32 -25.61
CA ALA A 138 -16.51 -16.09 -24.71
C ALA A 138 -16.15 -14.59 -24.63
N GLY A 139 -16.22 -13.86 -25.74
CA GLY A 139 -15.95 -12.43 -25.81
C GLY A 139 -16.99 -11.56 -25.12
N GLY A 140 -18.24 -12.02 -25.00
CA GLY A 140 -19.24 -11.32 -24.18
C GLY A 140 -19.01 -11.45 -22.67
N ILE A 141 -18.31 -12.51 -22.24
CA ILE A 141 -18.19 -12.89 -20.82
C ILE A 141 -16.81 -12.57 -20.26
N THR A 142 -15.74 -13.00 -20.91
CA THR A 142 -14.39 -12.96 -20.32
C THR A 142 -13.89 -11.53 -20.08
N PRO A 143 -13.96 -10.59 -21.03
CA PRO A 143 -13.54 -9.21 -20.80
C PRO A 143 -14.36 -8.51 -19.70
N SER A 144 -15.67 -8.77 -19.61
CA SER A 144 -16.52 -8.18 -18.58
C SER A 144 -16.19 -8.72 -17.18
N LEU A 145 -15.90 -10.02 -17.06
CA LEU A 145 -15.40 -10.61 -15.82
C LEU A 145 -14.05 -10.01 -15.39
N LEU A 146 -13.12 -9.80 -16.33
CA LEU A 146 -11.83 -9.19 -16.03
C LEU A 146 -11.99 -7.73 -15.55
N ARG A 147 -12.85 -6.93 -16.18
CA ARG A 147 -13.16 -5.57 -15.70
C ARG A 147 -13.79 -5.58 -14.31
N GLY A 148 -14.67 -6.55 -14.04
CA GLY A 148 -15.22 -6.78 -12.70
C GLY A 148 -14.14 -7.12 -11.66
N LEU A 149 -13.18 -7.96 -12.04
CA LEU A 149 -12.02 -8.30 -11.20
C LEU A 149 -11.14 -7.08 -10.93
N ALA A 150 -10.87 -6.25 -11.94
CA ALA A 150 -10.11 -5.01 -11.77
C ALA A 150 -10.74 -4.11 -10.69
N GLY A 151 -12.06 -3.88 -10.77
CA GLY A 151 -12.76 -3.10 -9.75
C GLY A 151 -12.75 -3.75 -8.36
N ALA A 152 -12.79 -5.09 -8.28
CA ALA A 152 -12.68 -5.79 -6.99
C ALA A 152 -11.25 -5.68 -6.40
N VAL A 153 -10.21 -5.69 -7.23
CA VAL A 153 -8.81 -5.47 -6.80
C VAL A 153 -8.64 -4.04 -6.29
N GLU A 154 -9.12 -3.04 -7.04
CA GLU A 154 -9.08 -1.64 -6.66
C GLU A 154 -9.73 -1.41 -5.27
N ARG A 155 -10.91 -2.01 -5.03
CA ARG A 155 -11.61 -1.94 -3.74
C ARG A 155 -10.96 -2.78 -2.63
N GLY A 156 -10.01 -3.66 -2.94
CA GLY A 156 -9.39 -4.59 -1.98
C GLY A 156 -10.25 -5.79 -1.61
N GLU A 157 -11.29 -6.08 -2.40
CA GLU A 157 -12.17 -7.25 -2.25
C GLU A 157 -11.53 -8.51 -2.87
N ALA A 158 -10.61 -8.32 -3.81
CA ALA A 158 -9.85 -9.37 -4.47
C ALA A 158 -8.34 -9.21 -4.26
N LYS A 159 -7.59 -10.32 -4.36
CA LYS A 159 -6.13 -10.31 -4.25
C LYS A 159 -5.51 -9.74 -5.52
N ILE A 160 -4.41 -8.99 -5.35
CA ILE A 160 -3.55 -8.57 -6.46
C ILE A 160 -3.00 -9.82 -7.17
N PRO A 161 -3.23 -9.99 -8.49
CA PRO A 161 -2.67 -11.11 -9.24
C PRO A 161 -1.14 -11.08 -9.21
N ARG A 162 -0.52 -12.25 -8.98
CA ARG A 162 0.94 -12.37 -9.05
C ARG A 162 1.37 -12.46 -10.51
N ARG A 163 2.34 -11.65 -10.92
CA ARG A 163 2.98 -11.83 -12.21
C ARG A 163 3.75 -13.17 -12.23
N PRO A 164 3.68 -13.94 -13.33
CA PRO A 164 4.56 -15.08 -13.51
C PRO A 164 6.03 -14.59 -13.54
N ALA A 165 6.92 -15.37 -12.92
CA ALA A 165 8.34 -15.08 -12.78
C ALA A 165 9.10 -15.21 -14.11
#